data_AF-A0A3B8NIL1-F1
#
_entry.id   AF-A0A3B8NIL1-F1
#
_cell.length_a   1.000
_cell.length_b   1.000
_cell.length_c   1.000
_cell.angle_alpha   90.00
_cell.angle_beta   90.00
_cell.angle_gamma   90.00
#
_symmetry.space_group_name_H-M   'P 1'
#
loop_
_entity.id
_entity.type
_entity.pdbx_description
1 polymer ?
#
loop_
_entity_poly.entity_id
_entity_poly.type
_entity_poly.pdbx_seq_one_letter_code
_entity_poly.pdbx_strand_id
1 'polypeptide(L)'
;KHGMLNDPLSCPGMVDLTAHVNFDHASKVAEGCGFEVAGITDQYHFLVRGAEPWLMEIERGGDPDAETTKLLRQFKMLFHPSVMGQNFKVMEIKKGI
;
A
#
# COMPACT_ATOMS: atom_id res chain seq x y z
N LYS A 1 7.68 -1.06 -23.34
CA LYS A 1 7.27 -2.37 -22.78
C LYS A 1 7.69 -2.35 -21.32
N HIS A 2 6.77 -2.44 -20.37
CA HIS A 2 7.12 -2.55 -18.94
C HIS A 2 7.35 -4.04 -18.62
N GLY A 3 8.44 -4.34 -17.94
CA GLY A 3 8.80 -5.70 -17.56
C GLY A 3 9.95 -5.68 -16.57
N MET A 4 10.00 -6.69 -15.71
CA MET A 4 11.09 -6.87 -14.77
C MET A 4 12.30 -7.41 -15.51
N LEU A 5 13.47 -6.78 -15.32
CA LEU A 5 14.75 -7.34 -15.73
C LEU A 5 15.38 -8.05 -14.53
N ASN A 6 15.91 -9.24 -14.74
CA ASN A 6 16.56 -10.01 -13.68
C ASN A 6 18.00 -9.57 -13.44
N ASP A 7 18.65 -8.97 -14.45
CA ASP A 7 19.99 -8.41 -14.34
C ASP A 7 19.90 -6.87 -14.17
N PRO A 8 20.15 -6.34 -12.96
CA PRO A 8 20.08 -4.89 -12.72
C PRO A 8 21.19 -4.11 -13.43
N LEU A 9 22.24 -4.77 -13.92
CA LEU A 9 23.38 -4.13 -14.56
C LEU A 9 23.33 -4.20 -16.09
N SER A 10 22.30 -4.80 -16.68
CA SER A 10 22.23 -5.02 -18.12
C SER A 10 22.11 -3.73 -18.93
N CYS A 11 21.50 -2.68 -18.37
CA CYS A 11 21.27 -1.40 -19.06
C CYS A 11 21.36 -0.19 -18.10
N PRO A 12 22.56 0.15 -17.58
CA PRO A 12 22.71 1.23 -16.61
C PRO A 12 22.17 2.57 -17.12
N GLY A 13 21.42 3.28 -16.28
CA GLY A 13 20.82 4.58 -16.63
C GLY A 13 19.56 4.51 -17.49
N MET A 14 19.18 3.32 -17.99
CA MET A 14 18.01 3.12 -18.85
C MET A 14 16.85 2.42 -18.14
N VAL A 15 17.09 1.90 -16.94
CA VAL A 15 16.12 1.11 -16.18
C VAL A 15 16.06 1.59 -14.75
N ASP A 16 14.86 1.52 -14.18
CA ASP A 16 14.64 1.80 -12.77
C ASP A 16 15.16 0.63 -11.91
N LEU A 17 15.77 0.97 -10.77
CA LEU A 17 16.31 0.01 -9.82
C LEU A 17 15.52 0.10 -8.51
N THR A 18 14.98 -1.02 -8.08
CA THR A 18 14.20 -1.11 -6.84
C THR A 18 14.75 -2.20 -5.93
N ALA A 19 14.50 -2.06 -4.63
CA ALA A 19 14.82 -3.05 -3.62
C ALA A 19 13.70 -3.08 -2.57
N HIS A 20 13.57 -4.20 -1.85
CA HIS A 20 12.64 -4.26 -0.74
C HIS A 20 13.05 -3.31 0.39
N VAL A 21 12.05 -2.63 0.96
CA VAL A 21 12.24 -1.82 2.16
C VAL A 21 12.32 -2.73 3.38
N ASN A 22 13.34 -2.52 4.23
CA ASN A 22 13.46 -3.20 5.51
C ASN A 22 12.72 -2.39 6.59
N PHE A 23 11.46 -2.75 6.84
CA PHE A 23 10.60 -2.08 7.82
C PHE A 23 11.05 -2.29 9.27
N ASP A 24 11.68 -3.43 9.60
CA ASP A 24 12.21 -3.66 10.95
C ASP A 24 13.35 -2.68 11.26
N HIS A 25 14.23 -2.45 10.28
CA HIS A 25 15.30 -1.46 10.40
C HIS A 25 14.74 -0.04 10.47
N ALA A 26 13.78 0.30 9.60
CA ALA A 26 13.15 1.61 9.61
C ALA A 26 12.44 1.92 10.95
N SER A 27 11.77 0.92 11.54
CA SER A 27 11.11 1.01 12.84
C SER A 27 12.10 1.35 13.95
N LYS A 28 13.20 0.60 14.04
CA LYS A 28 14.25 0.81 15.05
C LYS A 28 14.88 2.20 14.95
N VAL A 29 15.10 2.68 13.72
CA VAL A 29 15.65 4.03 13.49
C VAL A 29 14.66 5.10 13.94
N ALA A 30 13.37 4.94 13.61
CA ALA A 30 12.34 5.89 14.04
C ALA A 30 12.25 5.99 15.57
N GLU A 31 12.22 4.85 16.26
CA GLU A 31 12.23 4.77 17.72
C GLU A 31 13.48 5.42 18.33
N GLY A 32 14.67 5.14 17.77
CA GLY A 32 15.91 5.77 18.19
C GLY A 32 15.94 7.29 18.02
N CYS A 33 15.13 7.83 17.10
CA CYS A 33 14.94 9.26 16.90
C CYS A 33 13.82 9.87 17.77
N GLY A 34 13.23 9.09 18.69
CA GLY A 34 12.18 9.54 19.61
C GLY A 34 10.79 9.62 18.97
N PHE A 35 10.55 8.88 17.90
CA PHE A 35 9.21 8.67 17.34
C PHE A 35 8.58 7.38 17.87
N GLU A 36 7.26 7.31 17.84
CA GLU A 36 6.52 6.08 18.11
C GLU A 36 6.10 5.42 16.80
N VAL A 37 6.35 4.12 16.65
CA VAL A 37 5.85 3.33 15.53
C VAL A 37 4.50 2.73 15.94
N ALA A 38 3.42 3.30 15.43
CA ALA A 38 2.06 2.95 15.83
C ALA A 38 1.59 1.60 15.25
N GLY A 39 2.20 1.17 14.14
CA GLY A 39 1.91 -0.12 13.54
C GLY A 39 2.51 -0.27 12.15
N ILE A 40 2.65 -1.53 11.75
CA ILE A 40 3.04 -1.93 10.39
C ILE A 40 1.98 -2.90 9.89
N THR A 41 1.47 -2.68 8.68
CA THR A 41 0.47 -3.55 8.07
C THR A 41 0.67 -3.63 6.56
N ASP A 42 0.01 -4.56 5.88
CA ASP A 42 0.04 -4.60 4.42
C ASP A 42 -0.94 -3.59 3.80
N GLN A 43 -0.73 -3.31 2.52
CA GLN A 43 -1.57 -2.37 1.77
C GLN A 43 -3.05 -2.77 1.81
N TYR A 44 -3.37 -4.06 1.79
CA TYR A 44 -4.74 -4.54 1.87
C TYR A 44 -5.43 -4.08 3.15
N HIS A 45 -4.87 -4.44 4.29
CA HIS A 45 -5.45 -4.11 5.59
C HIS A 45 -5.45 -2.60 5.85
N PHE A 46 -4.49 -1.87 5.33
CA PHE A 46 -4.46 -0.41 5.45
C PHE A 46 -5.62 0.23 4.68
N LEU A 47 -5.76 -0.09 3.40
CA LEU A 47 -6.77 0.52 2.53
C LEU A 47 -8.20 0.09 2.91
N VAL A 48 -8.42 -1.18 3.28
CA VAL A 48 -9.75 -1.65 3.75
C VAL A 48 -10.17 -0.88 5.00
N ARG A 49 -9.27 -0.74 5.98
CA ARG A 49 -9.58 0.02 7.20
C ARG A 49 -9.88 1.49 6.92
N GLY A 50 -9.10 2.14 6.05
CA GLY A 50 -9.35 3.54 5.69
C GLY A 50 -10.65 3.75 4.89
N ALA A 51 -11.07 2.75 4.12
CA ALA A 51 -12.26 2.83 3.29
C ALA A 51 -13.54 2.33 3.98
N GLU A 52 -13.44 1.76 5.18
CA GLU A 52 -14.57 1.14 5.89
C GLU A 52 -15.83 2.04 5.95
N PRO A 53 -15.75 3.34 6.32
CA PRO A 53 -16.94 4.19 6.35
C PRO A 53 -17.59 4.34 4.96
N TRP A 54 -16.78 4.53 3.93
CA TRP A 54 -17.26 4.67 2.54
C TRP A 54 -17.88 3.37 2.01
N LEU A 55 -17.28 2.22 2.33
CA LEU A 55 -17.85 0.92 1.97
C LEU A 55 -19.20 0.67 2.65
N MET A 56 -19.34 1.07 3.92
CA MET A 56 -20.62 0.99 4.65
C MET A 56 -21.68 1.92 4.06
N GLU A 57 -21.31 3.12 3.60
CA GLU A 57 -22.23 4.03 2.91
C GLU A 57 -22.77 3.44 1.62
N ILE A 58 -21.91 2.81 0.82
CA ILE A 58 -22.33 2.14 -0.42
C ILE A 58 -23.27 0.98 -0.12
N GLU A 59 -22.93 0.13 0.86
CA GLU A 59 -23.77 -1.01 1.24
C GLU A 59 -25.17 -0.59 1.70
N ARG A 60 -25.27 0.53 2.43
CA ARG A 60 -26.55 1.09 2.88
C ARG A 60 -27.34 1.76 1.76
N GLY A 61 -26.65 2.29 0.74
CA GLY A 61 -27.23 3.08 -0.35
C GLY A 61 -27.98 2.27 -1.41
N GLY A 62 -27.96 0.93 -1.35
CA GLY A 62 -28.55 0.07 -2.37
C GLY A 62 -27.63 -0.11 -3.57
N ASP A 63 -28.19 -0.16 -4.78
CA ASP A 63 -27.40 -0.41 -5.99
C ASP A 63 -26.50 0.79 -6.32
N PRO A 64 -25.16 0.60 -6.37
CA PRO A 64 -24.23 1.68 -6.68
C PRO A 64 -24.38 2.13 -8.14
N ASP A 65 -24.25 3.44 -8.36
CA ASP A 65 -24.22 4.00 -9.70
C ASP A 65 -22.98 3.55 -10.51
N ALA A 66 -22.94 3.92 -11.79
CA ALA A 66 -21.88 3.50 -12.69
C ALA A 66 -20.48 3.98 -12.24
N GLU A 67 -20.39 5.19 -11.68
CA GLU A 67 -19.12 5.75 -11.23
C GLU A 67 -18.63 5.08 -9.92
N THR A 68 -19.53 4.84 -8.97
CA THR A 68 -19.26 4.10 -7.74
C THR A 68 -18.82 2.67 -8.05
N THR A 69 -19.49 2.01 -9.00
CA THR A 69 -19.12 0.67 -9.47
C THR A 69 -17.72 0.66 -10.09
N LYS A 70 -17.38 1.67 -10.89
CA LYS A 70 -16.05 1.82 -11.49
C LYS A 70 -14.97 2.07 -10.43
N LEU A 71 -15.26 2.89 -9.42
CA LEU A 71 -14.35 3.17 -8.31
C LEU A 71 -14.12 1.90 -7.46
N LEU A 72 -15.17 1.15 -7.13
CA LEU A 72 -15.06 -0.14 -6.43
C LEU A 72 -14.20 -1.14 -7.21
N ARG A 73 -14.31 -1.18 -8.54
CA ARG A 73 -13.46 -2.04 -9.36
C ARG A 73 -11.99 -1.63 -9.26
N GLN A 74 -11.68 -0.34 -9.34
CA GLN A 74 -10.31 0.16 -9.20
C GLN A 74 -9.75 -0.13 -7.81
N PHE A 75 -10.56 0.10 -6.78
CA PHE A 75 -10.21 -0.19 -5.39
C PHE A 75 -9.91 -1.67 -5.19
N LYS A 76 -10.70 -2.58 -5.77
CA LYS A 76 -10.44 -4.03 -5.76
C LYS A 76 -9.10 -4.41 -6.41
N MET A 77 -8.63 -3.68 -7.42
CA MET A 77 -7.32 -3.96 -8.03
C MET A 77 -6.16 -3.66 -7.07
N LEU A 78 -6.32 -2.68 -6.17
CA LEU A 78 -5.31 -2.34 -5.16
C LEU A 78 -5.10 -3.47 -4.13
N PHE A 79 -6.05 -4.39 -4.04
CA PHE A 79 -6.04 -5.53 -3.13
C PHE A 79 -5.59 -6.84 -3.75
N HIS A 80 -5.47 -6.89 -5.07
CA HIS A 80 -5.23 -8.16 -5.73
C HIS A 80 -3.89 -8.75 -5.23
N PRO A 81 -3.88 -9.95 -4.61
CA PRO A 81 -2.70 -10.50 -3.94
C PRO A 81 -1.51 -10.67 -4.88
N SER A 82 -1.78 -10.99 -6.15
CA SER A 82 -0.75 -11.21 -7.17
C SER A 82 -0.20 -9.92 -7.80
N VAL A 83 -0.64 -8.73 -7.37
CA VAL A 83 -0.19 -7.46 -7.95
C VAL A 83 0.42 -6.55 -6.88
N MET A 84 -0.35 -6.14 -5.87
CA MET A 84 0.08 -5.15 -4.88
C MET A 84 -0.29 -5.47 -3.43
N GLY A 85 -1.35 -6.25 -3.18
CA GLY A 85 -1.94 -6.34 -1.83
C GLY A 85 -0.99 -6.85 -0.73
N GLN A 86 -0.06 -7.76 -1.04
CA GLN A 86 0.87 -8.32 -0.05
C GLN A 86 2.31 -7.78 -0.14
N ASN A 87 2.70 -7.28 -1.31
CA ASN A 87 4.07 -6.81 -1.59
C ASN A 87 4.33 -5.40 -1.03
N PHE A 88 3.27 -4.62 -0.82
CA PHE A 88 3.37 -3.29 -0.22
C PHE A 88 2.99 -3.34 1.26
N LYS A 89 3.76 -2.63 2.07
CA LYS A 89 3.52 -2.43 3.50
C LYS A 89 3.39 -0.95 3.80
N VAL A 90 2.67 -0.64 4.87
CA VAL A 90 2.47 0.70 5.41
C VAL A 90 2.97 0.69 6.85
N MET A 91 3.81 1.66 7.19
CA MET A 91 4.28 1.89 8.56
C MET A 91 3.84 3.28 9.00
N GLU A 92 3.14 3.34 10.13
CA GLU A 92 2.66 4.58 10.72
C GLU A 92 3.62 5.04 11.82
N ILE A 93 4.12 6.28 11.71
CA ILE A 93 5.06 6.88 12.66
C ILE A 93 4.42 8.15 13.24
N LYS A 94 4.47 8.30 14.57
CA LYS A 94 3.85 9.39 15.33
C LYS A 94 4.87 10.15 16.16
N LYS A 95 4.56 11.42 16.45
CA LYS A 95 5.29 12.26 17.40
C LYS A 95 4.32 13.20 18.11
N GLY A 96 4.23 13.09 19.44
CA GLY A 96 3.45 14.02 20.25
C GLY A 96 1.94 13.98 20.00
N ILE A 97 1.39 12.78 19.73
CA ILE A 97 -0.05 12.52 19.68
C ILE A 97 -0.50 12.02 21.05
#